data_AF-A0A946IU80-F1
#
_entry.id   AF-A0A946IU80-F1
#
_cell.length_a   1.000
_cell.length_b   1.000
_cell.length_c   1.000
_cell.angle_alpha   90.00
_cell.angle_beta   90.00
_cell.angle_gamma   90.00
#
_symmetry.space_group_name_H-M   'P 1'
#
loop_
_entity.id
_entity.type
_entity.pdbx_description
1 polymer ?
#
loop_
_entity_poly.entity_id
_entity_poly.type
_entity_poly.pdbx_seq_one_letter_code
_entity_poly.pdbx_strand_id
1 'polypeptide(L)'
;MNELPNHNIIKITGLVGILAAFLVGTGEFLLHYSPLGDYADDGQYVYLLQVSESRVTLGHFFAVIGAPLYLVGFWHMYLGLKPFGKIIPLVIFFVTAYGFIFGTIWIGSRASIVLLAQAHFAAEGADSEVLRRLMDFYILHSETLLEVTRVTTLLSSLAFIILVLTGKTLYPRWMAIFNPILLLISSFILFAVAPSIGKYTLPIALNVGYFIFFTLSTLQLAKVCKQQKLTGN
;
A
#
# COMPACT_ATOMS: atom_id res chain seq x y z
N MET A 1 1.82 33.76 5.75
CA MET A 1 1.73 32.52 6.54
C MET A 1 0.77 31.58 5.81
N ASN A 2 1.15 30.33 5.53
CA ASN A 2 0.21 29.36 4.96
C ASN A 2 -0.75 28.91 6.07
N GLU A 3 -2.04 29.17 5.93
CA GLU A 3 -3.05 28.69 6.88
C GLU A 3 -2.95 27.17 7.06
N LEU A 4 -2.97 26.77 8.33
CA LEU A 4 -2.93 25.37 8.72
C LEU A 4 -4.27 24.69 8.41
N PRO A 5 -4.25 23.39 8.06
CA PRO A 5 -5.45 22.67 7.69
C PRO A 5 -6.43 22.54 8.86
N ASN A 6 -7.73 22.56 8.55
CA ASN A 6 -8.79 22.39 9.53
C ASN A 6 -8.67 21.04 10.26
N HIS A 7 -8.81 21.07 11.60
CA HIS A 7 -8.68 19.89 12.45
C HIS A 7 -9.58 18.72 12.04
N ASN A 8 -10.82 18.99 11.64
CA ASN A 8 -11.78 17.96 11.22
C ASN A 8 -11.36 17.34 9.89
N ILE A 9 -10.87 18.15 8.95
CA ILE A 9 -10.35 17.66 7.67
C ILE A 9 -9.18 16.71 7.90
N ILE A 10 -8.25 17.07 8.79
CA ILE A 10 -7.10 16.22 9.14
C ILE A 10 -7.56 14.87 9.70
N LYS A 11 -8.51 14.86 10.63
CA LYS A 11 -9.04 13.61 11.19
C LYS A 11 -9.72 12.75 10.13
N ILE A 12 -10.64 13.33 9.36
CA ILE A 12 -11.42 12.59 8.37
C ILE A 12 -10.49 11.99 7.31
N THR A 13 -9.61 12.81 6.73
CA THR A 13 -8.71 12.34 5.66
C THR A 13 -7.73 11.27 6.18
N GLY A 14 -7.26 11.41 7.41
CA GLY A 14 -6.40 10.42 8.06
C GLY A 14 -7.12 9.11 8.35
N LEU A 15 -8.33 9.17 8.91
CA LEU A 15 -9.18 7.99 9.16
C LEU A 15 -9.56 7.27 7.86
N VAL A 16 -9.82 8.00 6.78
CA VAL A 16 -10.08 7.40 5.47
C VAL A 16 -8.83 6.70 4.93
N GLY A 17 -7.62 7.27 5.12
CA GLY A 17 -6.36 6.61 4.78
C GLY A 17 -6.13 5.32 5.59
N ILE A 18 -6.43 5.33 6.89
CA ILE A 18 -6.38 4.13 7.75
C ILE A 18 -7.36 3.07 7.26
N LEU A 19 -8.60 3.48 6.94
CA LEU A 19 -9.63 2.58 6.41
C LEU A 19 -9.21 1.99 5.06
N ALA A 20 -8.61 2.79 4.18
CA ALA A 20 -8.08 2.33 2.90
C ALA A 20 -7.04 1.21 3.12
N ALA A 21 -6.04 1.48 3.98
CA ALA A 21 -4.99 0.50 4.28
C ALA A 21 -5.52 -0.77 4.94
N PHE A 22 -6.52 -0.65 5.80
CA PHE A 22 -7.17 -1.80 6.42
C PHE A 22 -7.96 -2.65 5.40
N LEU A 23 -8.78 -2.02 4.57
CA LEU A 23 -9.60 -2.72 3.56
C LEU A 23 -8.72 -3.38 2.49
N VAL A 24 -7.76 -2.63 1.92
CA VAL A 24 -6.86 -3.17 0.90
C VAL A 24 -5.92 -4.22 1.49
N GLY A 25 -5.38 -4.00 2.68
CA GLY A 25 -4.59 -5.01 3.38
C GLY A 25 -5.40 -6.28 3.66
N THR A 26 -6.65 -6.18 4.10
CA THR A 26 -7.53 -7.34 4.26
C THR A 26 -7.77 -8.05 2.92
N GLY A 27 -8.01 -7.28 1.86
CA GLY A 27 -8.23 -7.81 0.52
C GLY A 27 -7.03 -8.57 -0.02
N GLU A 28 -5.85 -7.95 0.05
CA GLU A 28 -4.58 -8.54 -0.36
C GLU A 28 -4.21 -9.77 0.49
N PHE A 29 -4.47 -9.73 1.81
CA PHE A 29 -4.28 -10.89 2.67
C PHE A 29 -5.14 -12.08 2.21
N LEU A 30 -6.42 -11.84 1.94
CA LEU A 30 -7.33 -12.88 1.47
C LEU A 30 -6.87 -13.45 0.13
N LEU A 31 -6.36 -12.60 -0.78
CA LEU A 31 -5.88 -12.98 -2.11
C LEU A 31 -4.55 -13.74 -2.10
N HIS A 32 -3.62 -13.42 -1.20
CA HIS A 32 -2.22 -13.91 -1.29
C HIS A 32 -1.77 -14.78 -0.14
N TYR A 33 -2.43 -14.73 1.03
CA TYR A 33 -1.90 -15.42 2.20
C TYR A 33 -1.80 -16.93 1.98
N SER A 34 -0.58 -17.45 2.13
CA SER A 34 -0.27 -18.87 2.18
C SER A 34 0.17 -19.25 3.60
N PRO A 35 -0.43 -20.27 4.22
CA PRO A 35 -0.02 -20.73 5.53
C PRO A 35 1.41 -21.32 5.55
N LEU A 36 1.90 -21.75 4.38
CA LEU A 36 3.24 -22.30 4.18
C LEU A 36 4.33 -21.21 4.11
N GLY A 37 3.96 -19.97 3.82
CA GLY A 37 4.91 -18.86 3.67
C GLY A 37 5.81 -18.98 2.43
N ASP A 38 5.38 -19.71 1.41
CA ASP A 38 6.09 -20.03 0.17
C ASP A 38 6.00 -18.90 -0.88
N TYR A 39 6.26 -17.66 -0.46
CA TYR A 39 6.16 -16.46 -1.29
C TYR A 39 7.30 -16.27 -2.31
N ALA A 40 7.95 -17.35 -2.72
CA ALA A 40 8.98 -17.28 -3.74
C ALA A 40 8.39 -16.82 -5.08
N ASP A 41 9.05 -15.87 -5.72
CA ASP A 41 8.66 -15.37 -7.04
C ASP A 41 9.41 -16.16 -8.13
N ASP A 42 8.93 -17.38 -8.38
CA ASP A 42 9.43 -18.30 -9.40
C ASP A 42 8.62 -18.24 -10.72
N GLY A 43 7.71 -17.27 -10.81
CA GLY A 43 6.75 -17.14 -11.91
C GLY A 43 5.67 -18.24 -11.94
N GLN A 44 5.62 -19.12 -10.94
CA GLN A 44 4.66 -20.23 -10.86
C GLN A 44 3.47 -19.92 -9.96
N TYR A 45 3.60 -18.95 -9.06
CA TYR A 45 2.56 -18.56 -8.11
C TYR A 45 2.05 -19.72 -7.22
N VAL A 46 2.96 -20.62 -6.81
CA VAL A 46 2.63 -21.79 -5.96
C VAL A 46 1.86 -21.40 -4.68
N TYR A 47 2.22 -20.27 -4.07
CA TYR A 47 1.54 -19.75 -2.88
C TYR A 47 0.05 -19.44 -3.06
N LEU A 48 -0.46 -19.37 -4.30
CA LEU A 48 -1.88 -19.14 -4.60
C LEU A 48 -2.72 -20.42 -4.65
N LEU A 49 -2.08 -21.60 -4.70
CA LEU A 49 -2.79 -22.88 -4.90
C LEU A 49 -3.77 -23.22 -3.78
N GLN A 50 -3.55 -22.70 -2.57
CA GLN A 50 -4.39 -22.96 -1.40
C GLN A 50 -5.45 -21.86 -1.14
N VAL A 51 -5.55 -20.86 -2.01
CA VAL A 51 -6.50 -19.76 -1.84
C VAL A 51 -7.87 -20.18 -2.38
N SER A 52 -8.85 -20.34 -1.49
CA SER A 52 -10.22 -20.72 -1.88
C SER A 52 -10.92 -19.63 -2.69
N GLU A 53 -11.85 -20.01 -3.56
CA GLU A 53 -12.66 -19.06 -4.35
C GLU A 53 -13.35 -18.00 -3.47
N SER A 54 -13.88 -18.39 -2.32
CA SER A 54 -14.50 -17.46 -1.36
C SER A 54 -13.53 -16.38 -0.87
N ARG A 55 -12.28 -16.74 -0.61
CA ARG A 55 -11.22 -15.79 -0.25
C ARG A 55 -10.86 -14.91 -1.44
N VAL A 56 -10.80 -15.47 -2.65
CA VAL A 56 -10.54 -14.70 -3.87
C VAL A 56 -11.61 -13.64 -4.09
N THR A 57 -12.90 -14.03 -4.05
CA THR A 57 -14.02 -13.12 -4.27
C THR A 57 -14.06 -12.02 -3.22
N LEU A 58 -14.03 -12.38 -1.93
CA LEU A 58 -14.04 -11.38 -0.86
C LEU A 58 -12.81 -10.48 -0.93
N GLY A 59 -11.63 -11.07 -1.13
CA GLY A 59 -10.37 -10.36 -1.21
C GLY A 59 -10.34 -9.33 -2.32
N HIS A 60 -10.82 -9.70 -3.51
CA HIS A 60 -10.98 -8.80 -4.65
C HIS A 60 -11.85 -7.59 -4.29
N PHE A 61 -13.06 -7.80 -3.76
CA PHE A 61 -13.96 -6.69 -3.46
C PHE A 61 -13.44 -5.79 -2.33
N PHE A 62 -12.86 -6.36 -1.26
CA PHE A 62 -12.21 -5.58 -0.20
C PHE A 62 -11.10 -4.69 -0.76
N ALA A 63 -10.24 -5.24 -1.61
CA ALA A 63 -9.16 -4.49 -2.24
C ALA A 63 -9.65 -3.40 -3.19
N VAL A 64 -10.54 -3.74 -4.13
CA VAL A 64 -11.01 -2.82 -5.17
C VAL A 64 -11.84 -1.67 -4.59
N ILE A 65 -12.67 -1.93 -3.56
CA ILE A 65 -13.46 -0.88 -2.89
C ILE A 65 -12.57 -0.02 -2.00
N GLY A 66 -11.59 -0.62 -1.31
CA GLY A 66 -10.67 0.11 -0.43
C GLY A 66 -9.69 0.99 -1.18
N ALA A 67 -9.22 0.58 -2.36
CA ALA A 67 -8.10 1.22 -3.04
C ALA A 67 -8.33 2.70 -3.42
N PRO A 68 -9.51 3.12 -3.95
CA PRO A 68 -9.77 4.54 -4.21
C PRO A 68 -9.66 5.44 -2.98
N LEU A 69 -9.91 4.91 -1.77
CA LEU A 69 -9.82 5.68 -0.52
C LEU A 69 -8.38 6.11 -0.20
N TYR A 70 -7.37 5.43 -0.74
CA TYR A 70 -5.97 5.83 -0.59
C TYR A 70 -5.71 7.24 -1.14
N LEU A 71 -6.45 7.69 -2.16
CA LEU A 71 -6.32 9.05 -2.69
C LEU A 71 -6.61 10.10 -1.62
N VAL A 72 -7.60 9.86 -0.76
CA VAL A 72 -7.91 10.73 0.38
C VAL A 72 -6.81 10.65 1.44
N GLY A 73 -6.23 9.47 1.67
CA GLY A 73 -5.05 9.29 2.52
C GLY A 73 -3.82 10.05 1.99
N PHE A 74 -3.54 10.04 0.68
CA PHE A 74 -2.42 10.82 0.15
C PHE A 74 -2.68 12.31 0.20
N TRP A 75 -3.95 12.73 0.09
CA TRP A 75 -4.32 14.12 0.38
C TRP A 75 -4.02 14.49 1.84
N HIS A 76 -4.29 13.60 2.80
CA HIS A 76 -3.86 13.78 4.19
C HIS A 76 -2.34 14.00 4.30
N MET A 77 -1.54 13.18 3.60
CA MET A 77 -0.09 13.35 3.56
C MET A 77 0.31 14.73 3.02
N TYR A 78 -0.30 15.18 1.92
CA TYR A 78 -0.10 16.51 1.36
C TYR A 78 -0.37 17.62 2.38
N LEU A 79 -1.46 17.54 3.16
CA LEU A 79 -1.78 18.53 4.18
C LEU A 79 -0.68 18.65 5.24
N GLY A 80 -0.07 17.53 5.64
CA GLY A 80 1.06 17.53 6.57
C GLY A 80 2.36 18.11 5.99
N LEU A 81 2.59 17.96 4.68
CA LEU A 81 3.76 18.47 3.98
C LEU A 81 3.62 19.93 3.51
N LYS A 82 2.39 20.43 3.37
CA LYS A 82 2.04 21.75 2.82
C LYS A 82 2.83 22.95 3.40
N PRO A 83 3.23 23.02 4.69
CA PRO A 83 4.01 24.15 5.18
C PRO A 83 5.38 24.30 4.51
N PHE A 84 5.94 23.23 3.95
CA PHE A 84 7.20 23.28 3.20
C PHE A 84 7.07 24.15 1.93
N GLY A 85 5.88 24.16 1.34
CA GLY A 85 5.54 24.83 0.08
C GLY A 85 4.32 24.17 -0.56
N LYS A 86 3.74 24.79 -1.58
CA LYS A 86 2.55 24.21 -2.26
C LYS A 86 2.93 23.19 -3.35
N ILE A 87 3.94 23.51 -4.15
CA ILE A 87 4.25 22.77 -5.40
C ILE A 87 4.80 21.38 -5.10
N ILE A 88 5.89 21.28 -4.33
CA ILE A 88 6.57 19.99 -4.09
C ILE A 88 5.65 18.98 -3.39
N PRO A 89 4.95 19.31 -2.28
CA PRO A 89 3.97 18.40 -1.68
C PRO A 89 2.85 17.98 -2.64
N LEU A 90 2.39 18.86 -3.53
CA LEU A 90 1.35 18.54 -4.50
C LEU A 90 1.85 17.56 -5.57
N VAL A 91 3.10 17.72 -6.03
CA VAL A 91 3.75 16.75 -6.92
C VAL A 91 3.86 15.39 -6.25
N ILE A 92 4.30 15.33 -4.98
CA ILE A 92 4.37 14.07 -4.21
C ILE A 92 2.99 13.43 -4.12
N PHE A 93 1.94 14.20 -3.86
CA PHE A 93 0.56 13.71 -3.87
C PHE A 93 0.19 13.05 -5.20
N PHE A 94 0.39 13.74 -6.32
CA PHE A 94 0.03 13.20 -7.63
C PHE A 94 0.87 11.98 -8.02
N VAL A 95 2.17 11.97 -7.74
CA VAL A 95 3.04 10.80 -7.99
C VAL A 95 2.56 9.59 -7.18
N THR A 96 2.26 9.78 -5.89
CA THR A 96 1.78 8.69 -5.01
C THR A 96 0.41 8.19 -5.45
N ALA A 97 -0.52 9.11 -5.72
CA ALA A 97 -1.87 8.80 -6.19
C ALA A 97 -1.85 8.04 -7.50
N TYR A 98 -1.04 8.48 -8.47
CA TYR A 98 -0.90 7.82 -9.76
C TYR A 98 -0.34 6.41 -9.60
N GLY A 99 0.70 6.24 -8.79
CA GLY A 99 1.24 4.94 -8.42
C GLY A 99 0.20 3.95 -7.90
N PHE A 100 -0.67 4.41 -7.01
CA PHE A 100 -1.74 3.60 -6.42
C PHE A 100 -2.91 3.33 -7.37
N ILE A 101 -3.15 4.17 -8.36
CA ILE A 101 -4.11 3.86 -9.43
C ILE A 101 -3.63 2.61 -10.19
N PHE A 102 -2.34 2.54 -10.55
CA PHE A 102 -1.75 1.34 -11.16
C PHE A 102 -1.80 0.13 -10.22
N GLY A 103 -1.51 0.35 -8.94
CA GLY A 103 -1.62 -0.69 -7.91
C GLY A 103 -3.04 -1.22 -7.75
N THR A 104 -4.05 -0.37 -7.97
CA THR A 104 -5.48 -0.76 -7.94
C THR A 104 -5.82 -1.68 -9.11
N ILE A 105 -5.29 -1.39 -10.31
CA ILE A 105 -5.48 -2.24 -11.48
C ILE A 105 -4.77 -3.59 -11.24
N TRP A 106 -3.53 -3.56 -10.73
CA TRP A 106 -2.80 -4.78 -10.37
C TRP A 106 -3.55 -5.63 -9.34
N ILE A 107 -3.96 -5.07 -8.20
CA ILE A 107 -4.63 -5.84 -7.15
C ILE A 107 -5.99 -6.36 -7.63
N GLY A 108 -6.72 -5.58 -8.45
CA GLY A 108 -7.98 -6.00 -9.06
C GLY A 108 -7.79 -7.22 -9.98
N SER A 109 -6.66 -7.31 -10.68
CA SER A 109 -6.34 -8.45 -11.54
C SER A 109 -5.96 -9.73 -10.78
N ARG A 110 -5.69 -9.66 -9.46
CA ARG A 110 -5.16 -10.80 -8.70
C ARG A 110 -6.12 -11.98 -8.60
N ALA A 111 -7.43 -11.75 -8.70
CA ALA A 111 -8.39 -12.84 -8.76
C ALA A 111 -8.17 -13.75 -9.99
N SER A 112 -7.77 -13.16 -11.12
CA SER A 112 -7.52 -13.91 -12.36
C SER A 112 -6.27 -14.79 -12.26
N ILE A 113 -5.17 -14.30 -11.70
CA ILE A 113 -3.95 -15.10 -11.59
C ILE A 113 -4.07 -16.24 -10.59
N VAL A 114 -4.89 -16.09 -9.53
CA VAL A 114 -5.20 -17.20 -8.62
C VAL A 114 -5.84 -18.36 -9.38
N LEU A 115 -6.88 -18.08 -10.16
CA LEU A 115 -7.58 -19.10 -10.94
C LEU A 115 -6.70 -19.68 -12.06
N LEU A 116 -5.92 -18.83 -12.75
CA LEU A 116 -4.99 -19.31 -13.79
C LEU A 116 -3.93 -20.24 -13.21
N ALA A 117 -3.33 -19.90 -12.07
CA ALA A 117 -2.34 -20.75 -11.41
C ALA A 117 -2.96 -22.10 -11.00
N GLN A 118 -4.13 -22.07 -10.35
CA GLN A 118 -4.82 -23.30 -9.94
C GLN A 118 -5.20 -24.19 -11.14
N ALA A 119 -5.69 -23.60 -12.22
CA ALA A 119 -6.02 -24.33 -13.44
C ALA A 119 -4.76 -24.91 -14.11
N HIS A 120 -3.66 -24.14 -14.18
CA HIS A 120 -2.41 -24.59 -14.79
C HIS A 120 -1.85 -25.84 -14.08
N PHE A 121 -1.86 -25.84 -12.75
CA PHE A 121 -1.38 -26.98 -11.95
C PHE A 121 -2.32 -28.19 -11.98
N ALA A 122 -3.59 -28.01 -12.35
CA ALA A 122 -4.55 -29.10 -12.52
C ALA A 122 -4.60 -29.64 -13.96
N ALA A 123 -4.04 -28.92 -14.94
CA ALA A 123 -4.08 -29.28 -16.35
C ALA A 123 -2.88 -30.12 -16.78
N GLU A 124 -3.07 -30.95 -17.80
CA GLU A 124 -2.04 -31.78 -18.40
C GLU A 124 -1.91 -31.51 -19.91
N GLY A 125 -0.75 -31.84 -20.49
CA GLY A 125 -0.53 -31.76 -21.94
C GLY A 125 -0.73 -30.36 -22.52
N ALA A 126 -1.45 -30.26 -23.63
CA ALA A 126 -1.63 -29.02 -24.39
C ALA A 126 -2.39 -27.92 -23.61
N ASP A 127 -3.28 -28.29 -22.68
CA ASP A 127 -4.04 -27.32 -21.88
C ASP A 127 -3.12 -26.60 -20.87
N SER A 128 -2.15 -27.33 -20.31
CA SER A 128 -1.15 -26.76 -19.40
C SER A 128 -0.28 -25.71 -20.10
N GLU A 129 0.12 -25.95 -21.35
CA GLU A 129 0.89 -25.01 -22.18
C GLU A 129 0.10 -23.74 -22.50
N VAL A 130 -1.19 -23.86 -22.83
CA VAL A 130 -2.06 -22.70 -23.07
C VAL A 130 -2.22 -21.86 -21.81
N LEU A 131 -2.44 -22.50 -20.66
CA LEU A 131 -2.58 -21.81 -19.37
C LEU A 131 -1.27 -21.13 -18.95
N ARG A 132 -0.12 -21.78 -19.16
CA ARG A 132 1.21 -21.16 -18.98
C ARG A 132 1.32 -19.88 -19.82
N ARG A 133 0.97 -19.93 -21.10
CA ARG A 133 1.04 -18.76 -21.98
C ARG A 133 0.13 -17.62 -21.50
N LEU A 134 -1.06 -17.94 -20.97
CA LEU A 134 -1.96 -16.95 -20.38
C LEU A 134 -1.38 -16.35 -19.09
N MET A 135 -0.72 -17.15 -18.25
CA MET A 135 0.01 -16.66 -17.07
C MET A 135 1.18 -15.75 -17.47
N ASP A 136 1.97 -16.12 -18.47
CA ASP A 136 3.08 -15.27 -18.95
C ASP A 136 2.57 -13.94 -19.50
N PHE A 137 1.44 -13.96 -20.23
CA PHE A 137 0.76 -12.75 -20.68
C PHE A 137 0.27 -11.91 -19.49
N TYR A 138 -0.31 -12.54 -18.47
CA TYR A 138 -0.69 -11.85 -17.23
C TYR A 138 0.52 -11.19 -16.55
N ILE A 139 1.63 -11.91 -16.36
CA ILE A 139 2.85 -11.42 -15.71
C ILE A 139 3.35 -10.18 -16.44
N LEU A 140 3.49 -10.25 -17.77
CA LEU A 140 3.99 -9.15 -18.59
C LEU A 140 3.16 -7.87 -18.41
N HIS A 141 1.84 -7.98 -18.33
CA HIS A 141 0.96 -6.81 -18.27
C HIS A 141 0.73 -6.34 -16.84
N SER A 142 0.30 -7.24 -15.94
CA SER A 142 -0.13 -6.91 -14.59
C SER A 142 1.06 -6.64 -13.67
N GLU A 143 2.08 -7.50 -13.64
CA GLU A 143 3.22 -7.29 -12.71
C GLU A 143 4.05 -6.05 -13.10
N THR A 144 4.05 -5.66 -14.38
CA THR A 144 4.61 -4.36 -14.81
C THR A 144 3.89 -3.16 -14.17
N LEU A 145 2.57 -3.25 -13.91
CA LEU A 145 1.84 -2.19 -13.20
C LEU A 145 2.27 -2.10 -11.73
N LEU A 146 2.60 -3.24 -11.10
CA LEU A 146 3.13 -3.26 -9.74
C LEU A 146 4.48 -2.53 -9.67
N GLU A 147 5.33 -2.66 -10.69
CA GLU A 147 6.60 -1.92 -10.76
C GLU A 147 6.37 -0.40 -10.76
N VAL A 148 5.35 0.09 -11.46
CA VAL A 148 4.97 1.52 -11.41
C VAL A 148 4.62 1.92 -9.97
N THR A 149 3.83 1.12 -9.25
CA THR A 149 3.51 1.35 -7.83
C THR A 149 4.75 1.32 -6.95
N ARG A 150 5.67 0.39 -7.16
CA ARG A 150 6.93 0.28 -6.40
C ARG A 150 7.81 1.52 -6.59
N VAL A 151 8.03 1.93 -7.84
CA VAL A 151 8.86 3.10 -8.18
C VAL A 151 8.26 4.38 -7.61
N THR A 152 6.96 4.62 -7.82
CA THR A 152 6.29 5.82 -7.29
C THR A 152 6.26 5.84 -5.76
N THR A 153 6.02 4.70 -5.11
CA THR A 153 6.09 4.58 -3.65
C THR A 153 7.50 4.89 -3.12
N LEU A 154 8.54 4.39 -3.77
CA LEU A 154 9.93 4.68 -3.42
C LEU A 154 10.23 6.18 -3.55
N LEU A 155 9.90 6.79 -4.70
CA LEU A 155 10.12 8.21 -4.95
C LEU A 155 9.39 9.08 -3.92
N SER A 156 8.13 8.80 -3.65
CA SER A 156 7.34 9.53 -2.66
C SER A 156 7.84 9.32 -1.22
N SER A 157 8.30 8.12 -0.88
CA SER A 157 8.88 7.83 0.44
C SER A 157 10.20 8.58 0.65
N LEU A 158 11.08 8.60 -0.35
CA LEU A 158 12.33 9.37 -0.30
C LEU A 158 12.05 10.87 -0.19
N ALA A 159 11.12 11.39 -0.99
CA ALA A 159 10.70 12.79 -0.91
C ALA A 159 10.13 13.12 0.47
N PHE A 160 9.28 12.24 1.03
CA PHE A 160 8.75 12.40 2.39
C PHE A 160 9.86 12.49 3.43
N ILE A 161 10.81 11.55 3.42
CA ILE A 161 11.97 11.55 4.33
C ILE A 161 12.72 12.89 4.23
N ILE A 162 13.09 13.31 3.01
CA ILE A 162 13.84 14.55 2.79
C ILE A 162 13.09 15.75 3.34
N LEU A 163 11.79 15.89 3.00
CA LEU A 163 10.99 17.04 3.44
C LEU A 163 10.82 17.07 4.96
N VAL A 164 10.55 15.92 5.58
CA VAL A 164 10.34 15.84 7.03
C VAL A 164 11.63 16.15 7.81
N LEU A 165 12.79 15.70 7.32
CA LEU A 165 14.08 16.01 7.96
C LEU A 165 14.42 17.50 7.95
N THR A 166 13.92 18.27 6.97
CA THR A 166 14.12 19.73 6.96
C THR A 166 13.49 20.43 8.17
N GLY A 167 12.49 19.82 8.81
CA GLY A 167 11.72 20.42 9.91
C GLY A 167 10.76 21.53 9.47
N LYS A 168 10.52 21.68 8.15
CA LYS A 168 9.61 22.68 7.58
C LYS A 168 8.22 22.12 7.24
N THR A 169 7.86 20.95 7.76
CA THR A 169 6.55 20.30 7.60
C THR A 169 5.82 20.27 8.94
N LEU A 170 4.58 19.76 8.98
CA LEU A 170 3.88 19.49 10.25
C LEU A 170 4.34 18.21 10.94
N TYR A 171 5.17 17.42 10.27
CA TYR A 171 5.69 16.18 10.81
C TYR A 171 6.96 16.45 11.63
N PRO A 172 7.08 15.86 12.82
CA PRO A 172 8.33 15.88 13.56
C PRO A 172 9.38 15.03 12.83
N ARG A 173 10.66 15.38 12.98
CA ARG A 173 11.77 14.72 12.25
C ARG A 173 11.82 13.20 12.46
N TRP A 174 11.43 12.69 13.63
CA TRP A 174 11.40 11.25 13.89
C TRP A 174 10.40 10.52 12.99
N MET A 175 9.37 11.19 12.47
CA MET A 175 8.40 10.54 11.59
C MET A 175 9.02 10.17 10.23
N ALA A 176 10.21 10.69 9.91
CA ALA A 176 10.98 10.26 8.74
C ALA A 176 11.26 8.74 8.73
N ILE A 177 11.42 8.09 9.90
CA ILE A 177 11.63 6.63 9.93
C ILE A 177 10.33 5.81 9.75
N PHE A 178 9.17 6.40 10.04
CA PHE A 178 7.87 5.77 9.89
C PHE A 178 7.25 6.13 8.54
N ASN A 179 7.94 5.79 7.46
CA ASN A 179 7.45 5.98 6.09
C ASN A 179 7.28 4.63 5.38
N PRO A 180 6.48 4.56 4.30
CA PRO A 180 6.11 3.29 3.68
C PRO A 180 7.30 2.42 3.25
N ILE A 181 8.40 2.97 2.69
CA ILE A 181 9.51 2.11 2.23
C ILE A 181 10.27 1.46 3.39
N LEU A 182 10.50 2.19 4.49
CA LEU A 182 11.20 1.62 5.64
C LEU A 182 10.34 0.58 6.37
N LEU A 183 9.02 0.82 6.45
CA LEU A 183 8.07 -0.14 7.02
C LEU A 183 7.90 -1.38 6.14
N LEU A 184 7.93 -1.21 4.82
CA LEU A 184 7.98 -2.32 3.86
C LEU A 184 9.21 -3.19 4.11
N ILE A 185 10.41 -2.58 4.12
CA ILE A 185 11.68 -3.28 4.40
C ILE A 185 11.62 -4.00 5.75
N SER A 186 11.03 -3.39 6.78
CA SER A 186 10.87 -4.02 8.10
C SER A 186 10.03 -5.30 8.05
N SER A 187 9.03 -5.38 7.16
CA SER A 187 8.22 -6.59 6.97
C SER A 187 9.00 -7.72 6.29
N PHE A 188 9.88 -7.39 5.34
CA PHE A 188 10.81 -8.35 4.73
C PHE A 188 11.82 -8.88 5.75
N ILE A 189 12.39 -8.00 6.58
CA ILE A 189 13.29 -8.38 7.67
C ILE A 189 12.56 -9.30 8.66
N LEU A 190 11.33 -8.97 9.03
CA LEU A 190 10.52 -9.79 9.92
C LEU A 190 10.28 -11.19 9.35
N PHE A 191 10.02 -11.30 8.05
CA PHE A 191 9.90 -12.60 7.39
C PHE A 191 11.21 -13.38 7.35
N ALA A 192 12.33 -12.73 7.10
CA ALA A 192 13.64 -13.40 7.09
C ALA A 192 14.09 -13.89 8.47
N VAL A 193 13.84 -13.11 9.54
CA VAL A 193 14.30 -13.40 10.90
C VAL A 193 13.31 -14.24 11.70
N ALA A 194 12.00 -14.04 11.48
CA ALA A 194 10.92 -14.75 12.16
C ALA A 194 9.81 -15.16 11.17
N PRO A 195 10.06 -16.14 10.27
CA PRO A 195 9.12 -16.55 9.23
C PRO A 195 7.73 -16.93 9.76
N SER A 196 7.65 -17.50 10.96
CA SER A 196 6.40 -17.88 11.62
C SER A 196 5.46 -16.69 11.86
N ILE A 197 6.01 -15.48 12.03
CA ILE A 197 5.27 -14.22 12.18
C ILE A 197 5.23 -13.48 10.85
N GLY A 198 6.37 -13.36 10.17
CA GLY A 198 6.48 -12.55 8.96
C GLY A 198 5.62 -13.05 7.80
N LYS A 199 5.21 -14.33 7.79
CA LYS A 199 4.26 -14.85 6.79
C LYS A 199 2.90 -14.14 6.81
N TYR A 200 2.51 -13.56 7.94
CA TYR A 200 1.27 -12.80 8.04
C TYR A 200 1.39 -11.38 7.50
N THR A 201 2.60 -10.80 7.55
CA THR A 201 2.84 -9.40 7.19
C THR A 201 3.37 -9.25 5.77
N LEU A 202 4.21 -10.17 5.30
CA LEU A 202 4.84 -10.11 3.98
C LEU A 202 3.84 -9.92 2.82
N PRO A 203 2.76 -10.72 2.69
CA PRO A 203 1.82 -10.57 1.58
C PRO A 203 1.10 -9.21 1.57
N ILE A 204 1.10 -8.49 2.70
CA ILE A 204 0.38 -7.23 2.87
C ILE A 204 1.30 -6.10 3.34
N ALA A 205 2.60 -6.25 3.10
CA ALA A 205 3.62 -5.44 3.76
C ALA A 205 3.47 -3.94 3.44
N LEU A 206 3.08 -3.60 2.22
CA LEU A 206 2.80 -2.23 1.82
C LEU A 206 1.61 -1.64 2.60
N ASN A 207 0.52 -2.40 2.73
CA ASN A 207 -0.69 -1.99 3.44
C ASN A 207 -0.45 -1.88 4.95
N VAL A 208 0.36 -2.76 5.55
CA VAL A 208 0.82 -2.63 6.95
C VAL A 208 1.61 -1.33 7.13
N GLY A 209 2.52 -1.04 6.20
CA GLY A 209 3.29 0.21 6.20
C GLY A 209 2.39 1.45 6.16
N TYR A 210 1.42 1.49 5.24
CA TYR A 210 0.49 2.61 5.15
C TYR A 210 -0.47 2.70 6.33
N PHE A 211 -0.91 1.58 6.91
CA PHE A 211 -1.75 1.57 8.11
C PHE A 211 -1.03 2.23 9.28
N ILE A 212 0.23 1.84 9.54
CA ILE A 212 1.07 2.45 10.58
C ILE A 212 1.31 3.93 10.26
N PHE A 213 1.71 4.24 9.02
CA PHE A 213 1.96 5.62 8.58
C PHE A 213 0.75 6.53 8.80
N PHE A 214 -0.43 6.17 8.29
CA PHE A 214 -1.63 7.00 8.43
C PHE A 214 -2.11 7.09 9.87
N THR A 215 -1.94 6.04 10.67
CA THR A 215 -2.24 6.09 12.11
C THR A 215 -1.38 7.15 12.81
N LEU A 216 -0.06 7.06 12.67
CA LEU A 216 0.88 8.00 13.29
C LEU A 216 0.69 9.43 12.75
N SER A 217 0.50 9.56 11.43
CA SER A 217 0.22 10.82 10.75
C SER A 217 -1.03 11.49 11.31
N THR A 218 -2.13 10.74 11.42
CA THR A 218 -3.40 11.25 11.93
C THR A 218 -3.26 11.74 13.35
N LEU A 219 -2.64 10.95 14.24
CA LEU A 219 -2.43 11.32 15.64
C LEU A 219 -1.57 12.59 15.77
N GLN A 220 -0.48 12.66 15.01
CA GLN A 220 0.45 13.78 15.06
C GLN A 220 -0.17 15.07 14.51
N LEU A 221 -0.77 15.03 13.32
CA LEU A 221 -1.37 16.23 12.72
C LEU A 221 -2.60 16.69 13.51
N ALA A 222 -3.41 15.77 14.05
CA ALA A 222 -4.53 16.11 14.92
C ALA A 222 -4.07 16.83 16.20
N LYS A 223 -2.95 16.40 16.79
CA LYS A 223 -2.34 17.06 17.96
C LYS A 223 -1.89 18.49 17.61
N VAL A 224 -1.19 18.68 16.51
CA VAL A 224 -0.69 20.01 16.06
C VAL A 224 -1.85 20.98 15.83
N CYS A 225 -2.87 20.57 15.06
CA CYS A 225 -4.04 21.43 14.79
C CYS A 225 -4.83 21.76 16.07
N LYS A 226 -4.92 20.84 17.02
CA LYS A 226 -5.60 21.08 18.30
C LYS A 226 -4.84 22.07 19.18
N GLN A 227 -3.52 21.93 19.27
CA GLN A 227 -2.67 22.82 20.07
C GLN A 227 -2.74 24.27 19.57
N GLN A 228 -2.71 24.48 18.25
CA GLN A 228 -2.82 25.83 17.70
C GLN A 228 -4.16 26.50 18.01
N LYS A 229 -5.27 25.75 17.92
CA LYS A 229 -6.60 26.26 18.26
C LYS A 229 -6.70 26.72 19.72
N LEU A 230 -5.95 26.09 20.63
CA LEU A 230 -5.89 26.45 22.04
C LEU A 230 -4.99 27.67 22.29
N THR A 231 -3.97 27.91 21.45
CA THR A 231 -3.05 29.04 21.60
C THR A 231 -3.50 30.33 20.91
N GLY A 232 -4.69 30.35 20.29
CA GLY A 232 -5.36 31.59 19.86
C GLY A 232 -4.72 32.35 18.69
N ASN A 233 -3.98 31.66 17.80
CA ASN A 233 -3.53 32.20 16.51
C ASN A 233 -4.36 31.65 15.37
#